data_AF-A0A8I0L9R1-F1
#
_entry.id   AF-A0A8I0L9R1-F1
#
_cell.length_a   1.000
_cell.length_b   1.000
_cell.length_c   1.000
_cell.angle_alpha   90.00
_cell.angle_beta   90.00
_cell.angle_gamma   90.00
#
_symmetry.space_group_name_H-M   'P 1'
#
loop_
_entity.id
_entity.type
_entity.pdbx_description
1 polymer ?
#
loop_
_entity_poly.entity_id
_entity_poly.type
_entity_poly.pdbx_seq_one_letter_code
_entity_poly.pdbx_strand_id
1 'polypeptide(L)'
;AKRLWGKSGGRVCYHGYQSFKADEVTAETAHEIGVRLAEELWGGRFEVVVATHCNTGHYHNHFVINSVSFMDGYKFYNSPADYARMREVS
;
A
#
# COMPACT_ATOMS: atom_id res chain seq x y z
N ALA A 1 -3.52 0.44 14.52
CA ALA A 1 -2.93 1.70 15.05
C ALA A 1 -3.95 2.78 15.52
N LYS A 2 -4.88 3.28 14.68
CA LYS A 2 -5.73 4.45 15.02
C LYS A 2 -6.45 4.38 16.37
N ARG A 3 -7.04 3.22 16.70
CA ARG A 3 -7.70 2.99 18.01
C ARG A 3 -6.71 3.06 19.18
N LEU A 4 -5.55 2.42 19.04
CA LEU A 4 -4.48 2.39 20.05
C LEU A 4 -4.04 3.80 20.43
N TRP A 5 -3.92 4.69 19.43
CA TRP A 5 -3.45 6.07 19.62
C TRP A 5 -4.57 7.10 19.83
N GLY A 6 -5.83 6.68 19.99
CA GLY A 6 -6.97 7.61 20.15
C GLY A 6 -7.23 8.50 18.92
N LYS A 7 -6.78 8.10 17.73
CA LYS A 7 -6.84 8.87 16.47
C LYS A 7 -7.88 8.30 15.50
N SER A 8 -9.11 8.10 15.98
CA SER A 8 -10.21 7.50 15.20
C SER A 8 -10.78 8.41 14.11
N GLY A 9 -10.68 9.73 14.26
CA GLY A 9 -11.15 10.71 13.28
C GLY A 9 -10.16 11.02 12.14
N GLY A 10 -10.53 12.01 11.32
CA GLY A 10 -9.70 12.54 10.24
C GLY A 10 -9.55 11.59 9.05
N ARG A 11 -8.41 11.71 8.33
CA ARG A 11 -8.10 10.83 7.20
C ARG A 11 -8.11 9.37 7.67
N VAL A 12 -8.86 8.52 6.98
CA VAL A 12 -9.02 7.10 7.34
C VAL A 12 -7.79 6.31 6.91
N CYS A 13 -7.43 6.40 5.63
CA CYS A 13 -6.33 5.68 5.01
C CYS A 13 -5.72 6.49 3.85
N TYR A 14 -4.68 5.91 3.25
CA TYR A 14 -4.19 6.27 1.92
C TYR A 14 -4.37 5.09 0.98
N HIS A 15 -4.63 5.38 -0.30
CA HIS A 15 -4.92 4.38 -1.31
C HIS A 15 -3.90 4.47 -2.45
N GLY A 16 -3.07 3.44 -2.60
CA GLY A 16 -2.07 3.30 -3.66
C GLY A 16 -2.46 2.24 -4.69
N TYR A 17 -1.84 2.31 -5.86
CA TYR A 17 -2.10 1.43 -7.00
C TYR A 17 -0.79 1.01 -7.66
N GLN A 18 -0.66 -0.27 -8.02
CA GLN A 18 0.42 -0.81 -8.85
C GLN A 18 -0.23 -1.68 -9.94
N SER A 19 0.03 -1.37 -11.20
CA SER A 19 -0.60 -2.04 -12.34
C SER A 19 0.44 -2.76 -13.18
N PHE A 20 0.05 -3.93 -13.68
CA PHE A 20 0.84 -4.72 -14.62
C PHE A 20 0.18 -4.67 -16.00
N LYS A 21 0.96 -4.83 -17.05
CA LYS A 21 0.45 -5.01 -18.42
C LYS A 21 -0.30 -6.34 -18.49
N ALA A 22 -1.21 -6.45 -19.47
CA ALA A 22 -1.85 -7.72 -19.78
C ALA A 22 -0.79 -8.80 -20.05
N ASP A 23 -1.03 -10.00 -19.49
CA ASP A 23 -0.17 -11.18 -19.62
C ASP A 23 1.28 -11.03 -19.07
N GLU A 24 1.59 -9.96 -18.35
CA GLU A 24 2.93 -9.73 -17.78
C GLU A 24 3.24 -10.65 -16.57
N VAL A 25 2.21 -10.91 -15.76
CA VAL A 25 2.31 -11.67 -14.52
C VAL A 25 1.05 -12.53 -14.33
N THR A 26 1.15 -13.58 -13.52
CA THR A 26 -0.04 -14.27 -12.99
C THR A 26 -0.66 -13.46 -11.85
N ALA A 27 -1.89 -13.79 -11.45
CA ALA A 27 -2.55 -13.15 -10.30
C ALA A 27 -1.75 -13.34 -9.00
N GLU A 28 -1.21 -14.54 -8.79
CA GLU A 28 -0.39 -14.90 -7.63
C GLU A 28 0.91 -14.09 -7.62
N THR A 29 1.59 -14.02 -8.77
CA THR A 29 2.83 -13.24 -8.92
C THR A 29 2.58 -11.74 -8.68
N ALA A 30 1.49 -11.19 -9.24
CA ALA A 30 1.08 -9.81 -8.98
C ALA A 30 0.87 -9.56 -7.48
N HIS A 31 0.18 -10.48 -6.79
CA HIS A 31 -0.06 -10.35 -5.36
C HIS A 31 1.23 -10.42 -4.54
N GLU A 32 2.12 -11.39 -4.83
CA GLU A 32 3.41 -11.54 -4.15
C GLU A 32 4.29 -10.29 -4.32
N ILE A 33 4.36 -9.72 -5.53
CA ILE A 33 5.06 -8.46 -5.79
C ILE A 33 4.45 -7.33 -4.95
N GLY A 34 3.12 -7.23 -4.90
CA GLY A 34 2.41 -6.24 -4.12
C GLY A 34 2.71 -6.35 -2.62
N VAL A 35 2.69 -7.55 -2.06
CA VAL A 35 3.03 -7.79 -0.65
C VAL A 35 4.45 -7.34 -0.35
N ARG A 36 5.43 -7.76 -1.16
CA ARG A 36 6.84 -7.36 -0.98
C ARG A 36 7.03 -5.84 -1.07
N LEU A 37 6.39 -5.18 -2.04
CA LEU A 37 6.42 -3.73 -2.17
C LEU A 37 5.84 -3.05 -0.92
N ALA A 38 4.71 -3.55 -0.40
CA ALA A 38 4.08 -3.00 0.79
C ALA A 38 4.94 -3.17 2.05
N GLU A 39 5.60 -4.33 2.20
CA GLU A 39 6.54 -4.60 3.27
C GLU A 39 7.74 -3.63 3.22
N GLU A 40 8.33 -3.44 2.04
CA GLU A 40 9.49 -2.57 1.85
C GLU A 40 9.17 -1.08 2.12
N LEU A 41 8.04 -0.59 1.59
CA LEU A 41 7.71 0.84 1.67
C LEU A 41 7.07 1.24 3.00
N TRP A 42 6.25 0.37 3.59
CA TRP A 42 5.36 0.77 4.69
C TRP A 42 5.34 -0.21 5.86
N GLY A 43 5.64 -1.49 5.65
CA GLY A 43 5.47 -2.57 6.64
C GLY A 43 6.22 -2.36 7.95
N GLY A 44 7.34 -1.62 7.93
CA GLY A 44 8.09 -1.29 9.14
C GLY A 44 7.39 -0.29 10.08
N ARG A 45 6.36 0.44 9.62
CA ARG A 45 5.71 1.51 10.42
C ARG A 45 4.20 1.57 10.29
N PHE A 46 3.59 1.03 9.24
CA PHE A 46 2.15 1.14 8.98
C PHE A 46 1.53 -0.23 8.67
N GLU A 47 0.29 -0.42 9.12
CA GLU A 47 -0.52 -1.56 8.70
C GLU A 47 -1.00 -1.31 7.26
N VAL A 48 -0.87 -2.31 6.38
CA VAL A 48 -1.29 -2.22 4.96
C VAL A 48 -2.14 -3.43 4.59
N VAL A 49 -3.25 -3.18 3.89
CA VAL A 49 -4.01 -4.23 3.19
C VAL A 49 -3.65 -4.18 1.72
N VAL A 50 -3.27 -5.34 1.16
CA VAL A 50 -3.01 -5.52 -0.26
C VAL A 50 -4.16 -6.31 -0.87
N ALA A 51 -4.76 -5.79 -1.94
CA ALA A 51 -5.82 -6.47 -2.68
C ALA A 51 -5.49 -6.47 -4.18
N THR A 52 -5.46 -7.66 -4.79
CA THR A 52 -5.19 -7.82 -6.22
C THR A 52 -6.51 -7.98 -6.96
N HIS A 53 -6.74 -7.14 -7.97
CA HIS A 53 -7.91 -7.23 -8.83
C HIS A 53 -7.61 -8.10 -10.05
N CYS A 54 -8.50 -9.06 -10.32
CA CYS A 54 -8.34 -10.07 -11.36
C CYS A 54 -9.45 -10.02 -12.43
N ASN A 55 -10.23 -8.94 -12.46
CA ASN A 55 -11.47 -8.84 -13.23
C ASN A 55 -11.48 -7.68 -14.25
N THR A 56 -10.31 -7.18 -14.65
CA THR A 56 -10.17 -5.96 -15.48
C THR A 56 -9.30 -6.13 -16.73
N GLY A 57 -9.02 -7.37 -17.15
CA GLY A 57 -8.22 -7.70 -18.34
C GLY A 57 -6.70 -7.56 -18.15
N HIS A 58 -6.26 -7.02 -17.02
CA HIS A 58 -4.90 -7.04 -16.52
C HIS A 58 -4.96 -7.04 -14.99
N TYR A 59 -3.87 -7.47 -14.35
CA TYR A 59 -3.79 -7.50 -12.89
C TYR A 59 -3.26 -6.19 -12.34
N HIS A 60 -3.78 -5.78 -11.19
CA HIS A 60 -3.27 -4.64 -10.44
C HIS A 60 -3.53 -4.79 -8.95
N ASN A 61 -2.63 -4.24 -8.15
CA ASN A 61 -2.72 -4.21 -6.70
C ASN A 61 -3.28 -2.86 -6.24
N HIS A 62 -4.14 -2.93 -5.24
CA HIS A 62 -4.54 -1.81 -4.41
C HIS A 62 -3.90 -1.93 -3.03
N PHE A 63 -3.39 -0.81 -2.53
CA PHE A 63 -2.80 -0.70 -1.19
C PHE A 63 -3.65 0.21 -0.34
N VAL A 64 -4.20 -0.30 0.76
CA VAL A 64 -4.89 0.52 1.77
C VAL A 64 -3.96 0.64 2.98
N ILE A 65 -3.31 1.81 3.10
CA ILE A 65 -2.31 2.09 4.14
C ILE A 65 -3.01 2.79 5.30
N ASN A 66 -2.79 2.31 6.53
CA ASN A 66 -3.30 3.00 7.71
C ASN A 66 -2.70 4.41 7.79
N SER A 67 -3.55 5.41 8.00
CA SER A 67 -3.13 6.80 8.11
C SER A 67 -2.27 7.08 9.35
N VAL A 68 -2.27 6.20 10.36
CA VAL A 68 -1.55 6.33 11.62
C VAL A 68 -0.59 5.16 11.78
N SER A 69 0.66 5.46 12.12
CA SER A 69 1.70 4.45 12.37
C SER A 69 1.38 3.64 13.62
N PHE A 70 1.61 2.32 13.56
CA PHE A 70 1.52 1.48 14.75
C PHE A 70 2.74 1.66 15.67
N MET A 71 3.88 2.08 15.11
CA MET A 71 5.14 2.25 15.85
C MET A 71 5.13 3.47 16.78
N ASP A 72 4.68 4.62 16.28
CA ASP A 72 4.84 5.91 16.96
C ASP A 72 3.58 6.80 16.95
N GLY A 73 2.51 6.33 16.31
CA GLY A 73 1.26 7.08 16.21
C GLY A 73 1.33 8.31 15.30
N TYR A 74 2.43 8.58 14.62
CA TYR A 74 2.50 9.67 13.64
C TYR A 74 1.72 9.33 12.38
N LYS A 75 1.30 10.37 11.66
CA LYS A 75 0.52 10.25 10.44
C LYS A 75 1.44 9.87 9.27
N PHE A 76 1.01 8.97 8.38
CA PHE A 76 1.72 8.77 7.12
C PHE A 76 1.78 10.08 6.33
N TYR A 77 2.99 10.50 5.97
CA TYR A 77 3.24 11.71 5.23
C TYR A 77 3.37 11.35 3.75
N ASN A 78 2.27 11.41 3.01
CA ASN A 78 2.26 11.10 1.57
C ASN A 78 2.83 12.28 0.77
N SER A 79 4.15 12.35 0.67
CA SER A 79 4.85 13.41 -0.08
C SER A 79 5.17 12.98 -1.52
N PRO A 80 5.55 13.93 -2.40
CA PRO A 80 6.07 13.60 -3.72
C PRO A 80 7.29 12.66 -3.69
N ALA A 81 8.10 12.72 -2.62
CA ALA A 81 9.25 11.84 -2.45
C ALA A 81 8.82 10.39 -2.16
N ASP A 82 7.77 10.18 -1.37
CA ASP A 82 7.21 8.85 -1.11
C ASP A 82 6.64 8.22 -2.40
N TYR A 83 5.96 9.04 -3.21
CA TYR A 83 5.47 8.59 -4.52
C TYR A 83 6.62 8.29 -5.49
N ALA A 84 7.67 9.11 -5.51
CA ALA A 84 8.87 8.84 -6.31
C ALA A 84 9.55 7.54 -5.89
N ARG A 85 9.69 7.30 -4.57
CA ARG A 85 10.24 6.07 -4.02
C ARG A 85 9.39 4.86 -4.39
N MET A 86 8.07 4.96 -4.34
CA MET A 86 7.18 3.88 -4.80
C MET A 86 7.43 3.51 -6.26
N ARG A 87 7.64 4.49 -7.15
CA ARG A 87 7.95 4.23 -8.57
C ARG A 87 9.33 3.64 -8.82
N GLU A 88 10.29 3.87 -7.91
CA GLU A 88 11.64 3.33 -8.02
C GLU A 88 11.71 1.85 -7.62
N VAL A 89 10.90 1.44 -6.63
CA VAL A 89 10.85 0.06 -6.11
C VAL A 89 9.90 -0.82 -6.92
N SER A 90 8.83 -0.22 -7.44
CA SER A 90 7.76 -0.91 -8.18
C SER A 90 8.15 -1.33 -9.59
#